data_AF-A0A7X0TYB4-F1
#
_entry.id   AF-A0A7X0TYB4-F1
#
_cell.length_a   1.000
_cell.length_b   1.000
_cell.length_c   1.000
_cell.angle_alpha   90.00
_cell.angle_beta   90.00
_cell.angle_gamma   90.00
#
_symmetry.space_group_name_H-M   'P 1'
#
loop_
_entity.id
_entity.type
_entity.pdbx_description
1 polymer ?
#
loop_
_entity_poly.entity_id
_entity_poly.type
_entity_poly.pdbx_seq_one_letter_code
_entity_poly.pdbx_strand_id
1 'polypeptide(L)'
;MFSDLALAVLMALLIAVLVGLPLMAAAGAVPAALLSAPANRHEMMSRRFVVLGLFASFAGVWLMGLGAWLAREDSRYGSIDFFGLLLISLVGAGLLTAGLGPLPSWLLETIGPYAERLPPPFRLAVRDLAQRRARAVLAITLAMMATAFGLALTVVAVGETAQSRAEYLPRGRPGSLLIQPSSTHLGVFATADAAAVRAMMERELPGVPIAQREAVPDGSWFFRATAEGVETPEEAVYWDQAIGDEKLLRYLTGDQSTPYDENTAVVITSAGVKTDSVALGYERNATDEATRTKTVRAIVARTSDPHLETIFVPSKLVRDLGYRLRPSELIVDPAVHRVTPQEQQRLDDRLDDAVAEVHVERGFQASTGWLPFAAVAFLAALACALASGFGKAANARQARVMRRAGNGSAAAFRWFRASRAGLSALFGTVLGAIAGVPAGMLLLWPLTMRTTWEEPERVPFETPWPAITAVVAGLPLLAAALAALFARDRPHASRRRTGPPRASRL
;
A
#
# COMPACT_ATOMS: atom_id res chain seq x y z
N MET A 1 -30.52 -5.38 -6.45
CA MET A 1 -30.16 -6.82 -6.62
C MET A 1 -29.59 -7.14 -8.00
N PHE A 2 -30.30 -6.93 -9.12
CA PHE A 2 -29.71 -7.11 -10.47
C PHE A 2 -28.61 -6.07 -10.79
N SER A 3 -28.76 -4.84 -10.30
CA SER A 3 -27.76 -3.78 -10.36
C SER A 3 -26.46 -4.15 -9.63
N ASP A 4 -26.59 -4.72 -8.44
CA ASP A 4 -25.45 -4.99 -7.55
C ASP A 4 -24.64 -6.19 -8.03
N LEU A 5 -25.33 -7.20 -8.57
CA LEU A 5 -24.69 -8.35 -9.19
C LEU A 5 -23.98 -7.98 -10.50
N ALA A 6 -24.59 -7.12 -11.32
CA ALA A 6 -23.95 -6.60 -12.53
C ALA A 6 -22.71 -5.76 -12.20
N LEU A 7 -22.79 -4.91 -11.17
CA LEU A 7 -21.66 -4.10 -10.68
C LEU A 7 -20.55 -4.98 -10.11
N ALA A 8 -20.88 -6.01 -9.31
CA ALA A 8 -19.92 -6.96 -8.78
C ALA A 8 -19.19 -7.75 -9.88
N VAL A 9 -19.92 -8.20 -10.91
CA VAL A 9 -19.34 -8.90 -12.06
C VAL A 9 -18.43 -7.97 -12.87
N LEU A 10 -18.85 -6.72 -13.10
CA LEU A 10 -18.04 -5.72 -13.79
C LEU A 10 -16.74 -5.44 -13.02
N MET A 11 -16.83 -5.25 -11.70
CA MET A 11 -15.67 -5.05 -10.83
C MET A 11 -14.74 -6.26 -10.83
N ALA A 12 -15.28 -7.48 -10.75
CA ALA A 12 -14.48 -8.70 -10.81
C ALA A 12 -13.75 -8.85 -12.16
N LEU A 13 -14.42 -8.53 -13.27
CA LEU A 13 -13.82 -8.56 -14.60
C LEU A 13 -12.74 -7.49 -14.76
N LEU A 14 -12.99 -6.28 -14.26
CA LEU A 14 -12.03 -5.19 -14.26
C LEU A 14 -10.78 -5.56 -13.46
N ILE A 15 -10.93 -6.11 -12.25
CA ILE A 15 -9.82 -6.61 -11.43
C ILE A 15 -9.07 -7.74 -12.17
N ALA A 16 -9.79 -8.67 -12.80
CA ALA A 16 -9.18 -9.77 -13.54
C ALA A 16 -8.34 -9.27 -14.73
N VAL A 17 -8.78 -8.23 -15.43
CA VAL A 17 -8.01 -7.59 -16.51
C VAL A 17 -6.81 -6.82 -15.95
N LEU A 18 -7.04 -6.03 -14.90
CA LEU A 18 -6.04 -5.17 -14.25
C LEU A 18 -4.88 -5.97 -13.66
N VAL A 19 -5.17 -7.15 -13.11
CA VAL A 19 -4.15 -8.04 -12.53
C VAL A 19 -3.65 -9.03 -13.57
N GLY A 20 -4.55 -9.58 -14.38
CA GLY A 20 -4.26 -10.68 -15.30
C GLY A 20 -3.34 -10.28 -16.44
N LEU A 21 -3.58 -9.14 -17.12
CA LEU A 21 -2.76 -8.72 -18.25
C LEU A 21 -1.31 -8.40 -17.86
N PRO A 22 -1.05 -7.62 -16.80
CA PRO A 22 0.32 -7.39 -16.31
C PRO A 22 1.01 -8.67 -15.87
N LEU A 23 0.29 -9.56 -15.18
CA LEU A 23 0.83 -10.84 -14.74
C LEU A 23 1.17 -11.74 -15.92
N MET A 24 0.34 -11.78 -16.96
CA MET A 24 0.61 -12.52 -18.21
C MET A 24 1.83 -11.94 -18.94
N ALA A 25 1.94 -10.61 -19.03
CA ALA A 25 3.10 -9.95 -19.59
C ALA A 25 4.37 -10.32 -18.81
N ALA A 26 4.36 -10.15 -17.49
CA ALA A 26 5.47 -10.50 -16.60
C ALA A 26 5.83 -12.00 -16.67
N ALA A 27 4.83 -12.88 -16.74
CA ALA A 27 5.02 -14.33 -16.88
C ALA A 27 5.76 -14.68 -18.17
N GLY A 28 5.72 -13.82 -19.19
CA GLY A 28 6.55 -13.90 -20.40
C GLY A 28 8.06 -13.91 -20.13
N ALA A 29 8.51 -13.42 -18.97
CA ALA A 29 9.92 -13.52 -18.56
C ALA A 29 10.41 -14.98 -18.49
N VAL A 30 9.57 -15.91 -18.05
CA VAL A 30 9.92 -17.33 -17.88
C VAL A 30 10.22 -18.03 -19.22
N PRO A 31 9.31 -18.03 -20.21
CA PRO A 31 9.60 -18.61 -21.53
C PRO A 31 10.72 -17.85 -22.25
N ALA A 32 10.79 -16.52 -22.14
CA ALA A 32 11.91 -15.75 -22.72
C ALA A 32 13.26 -16.18 -22.13
N ALA A 33 13.33 -16.36 -20.81
CA ALA A 33 14.51 -16.84 -20.11
C ALA A 33 14.87 -18.27 -20.54
N LEU A 34 13.90 -19.18 -20.62
CA LEU A 34 14.12 -20.57 -21.02
C LEU A 34 14.54 -20.70 -22.49
N LEU A 35 13.93 -19.94 -23.40
CA LEU A 35 14.29 -19.92 -24.83
C LEU A 35 15.69 -19.33 -25.04
N SER A 36 16.11 -18.38 -24.20
CA SER A 36 17.46 -17.82 -24.24
C SER A 36 18.55 -18.76 -23.69
N ALA A 37 18.17 -19.82 -22.98
CA ALA A 37 19.09 -20.75 -22.35
C ALA A 37 19.26 -22.02 -23.21
N PRO A 38 20.31 -22.12 -24.06
CA PRO A 38 20.50 -23.28 -24.93
C PRO A 38 20.64 -24.58 -24.12
N ALA A 39 20.04 -25.67 -24.63
CA ALA A 39 20.13 -26.99 -24.01
C ALA A 39 21.54 -27.59 -24.08
N ASN A 40 22.32 -27.18 -25.10
CA ASN A 40 23.68 -27.67 -25.35
C ASN A 40 24.75 -26.71 -24.82
N ARG A 41 25.77 -27.28 -24.17
CA ARG A 41 26.89 -26.54 -23.55
C ARG A 41 27.82 -25.80 -24.52
N HIS A 42 27.72 -26.06 -25.83
CA HIS A 42 28.59 -25.49 -26.86
C HIS A 42 27.87 -24.50 -27.78
N GLU A 43 26.54 -24.37 -27.67
CA GLU A 43 25.79 -23.38 -28.43
C GLU A 43 25.91 -22.04 -27.71
N MET A 44 26.44 -21.04 -28.41
CA MET A 44 26.46 -19.66 -27.92
C MET A 44 25.05 -19.10 -27.99
N MET A 45 24.68 -18.29 -27.00
CA MET A 45 23.40 -17.60 -27.05
C MET A 45 23.30 -16.73 -28.30
N SER A 46 22.14 -16.78 -28.97
CA SER A 46 21.86 -15.80 -30.01
C SER A 46 21.67 -14.43 -29.35
N ARG A 47 22.59 -13.48 -29.65
CA ARG A 47 22.51 -12.09 -29.17
C ARG A 47 21.16 -11.43 -29.48
N ARG A 48 20.43 -11.97 -30.48
CA ARG A 48 19.10 -11.53 -30.88
C ARG A 48 18.09 -11.56 -29.73
N PHE A 49 18.14 -12.57 -28.84
CA PHE A 49 17.21 -12.65 -27.70
C PHE A 49 17.46 -11.55 -26.66
N VAL A 50 18.72 -11.22 -26.41
CA VAL A 50 19.09 -10.12 -25.49
C VAL A 50 18.68 -8.78 -26.08
N VAL A 51 18.94 -8.55 -27.37
CA VAL A 51 18.55 -7.31 -28.05
C VAL A 51 17.04 -7.15 -28.08
N LEU A 52 16.29 -8.21 -28.40
CA LEU A 52 14.83 -8.20 -28.39
C LEU A 52 14.28 -7.96 -26.98
N GLY A 53 14.89 -8.57 -25.96
CA GLY A 53 14.56 -8.36 -24.56
C GLY A 53 14.78 -6.91 -24.13
N LEU A 54 15.94 -6.32 -24.45
CA LEU A 54 16.23 -4.91 -24.17
C LEU A 54 15.25 -3.96 -24.87
N PHE A 55 14.88 -4.25 -26.13
CA PHE A 55 13.87 -3.48 -26.84
C PHE A 55 12.50 -3.58 -26.16
N ALA A 56 12.08 -4.78 -25.75
CA ALA A 56 10.85 -4.98 -24.99
C ALA A 56 10.90 -4.25 -23.63
N SER A 57 12.04 -4.28 -22.93
CA SER A 57 12.21 -3.53 -21.68
C SER A 57 12.11 -2.03 -21.88
N PHE A 58 12.72 -1.50 -22.94
CA PHE A 58 12.61 -0.10 -23.31
C PHE A 58 11.17 0.29 -23.65
N ALA A 59 10.46 -0.52 -24.44
CA ALA A 59 9.05 -0.33 -24.73
C ALA A 59 8.19 -0.37 -23.46
N GLY A 60 8.52 -1.25 -22.51
CA GLY A 60 7.86 -1.31 -21.20
C GLY A 60 8.03 -0.01 -20.42
N VAL A 61 9.27 0.49 -20.26
CA VAL A 61 9.55 1.78 -19.60
C VAL A 61 8.86 2.94 -20.33
N TRP A 62 8.86 2.93 -21.66
CA TRP A 62 8.19 3.95 -22.46
C TRP A 62 6.68 3.95 -22.25
N LEU A 63 6.05 2.77 -22.19
CA LEU A 63 4.62 2.63 -21.90
C LEU A 63 4.27 3.10 -20.49
N MET A 64 5.12 2.81 -19.50
CA MET A 64 4.97 3.34 -18.14
C MET A 64 5.17 4.85 -18.08
N GLY A 65 6.15 5.38 -18.82
CA GLY A 65 6.38 6.82 -18.94
C GLY A 65 5.22 7.54 -19.60
N LEU A 66 4.61 6.93 -20.61
CA LEU A 66 3.39 7.43 -21.26
C LEU A 66 2.22 7.44 -20.27
N GLY A 67 2.02 6.36 -19.51
CA GLY A 67 1.00 6.30 -18.45
C GLY A 67 1.22 7.36 -17.37
N ALA A 68 2.47 7.55 -16.93
CA ALA A 68 2.85 8.59 -15.96
C ALA A 68 2.69 10.02 -16.51
N TRP A 69 2.97 10.24 -17.79
CA TRP A 69 2.83 11.54 -18.45
C TRP A 69 1.36 11.90 -18.70
N LEU A 70 0.56 10.95 -19.18
CA LEU A 70 -0.89 11.12 -19.28
C LEU A 70 -1.53 11.27 -17.90
N ALA A 71 -0.95 10.63 -16.88
CA ALA A 71 -1.35 10.83 -15.48
C ALA A 71 -0.98 12.21 -14.92
N ARG A 72 -0.16 12.98 -15.62
CA ARG A 72 0.23 14.33 -15.22
C ARG A 72 -0.69 15.39 -15.82
N GLU A 73 -1.16 15.20 -17.04
CA GLU A 73 -2.02 16.16 -17.72
C GLU A 73 -3.45 16.04 -17.20
N ASP A 74 -3.84 17.05 -16.41
CA ASP A 74 -5.15 17.39 -15.82
C ASP A 74 -6.36 16.57 -16.35
N SER A 75 -6.46 15.30 -15.94
CA SER A 75 -7.57 14.45 -16.30
C SER A 75 -8.74 14.72 -15.34
N ARG A 76 -9.51 15.78 -15.64
CA ARG A 76 -10.84 16.07 -15.08
C ARG A 76 -11.91 15.01 -15.42
N TYR A 77 -11.49 13.82 -15.85
CA TYR A 77 -12.34 12.79 -16.44
C TYR A 77 -12.36 11.51 -15.60
N GLY A 78 -13.51 10.83 -15.67
CA GLY A 78 -13.99 9.86 -14.67
C GLY A 78 -13.19 8.56 -14.53
N SER A 79 -13.69 7.69 -13.66
CA SER A 79 -13.04 6.44 -13.22
C SER A 79 -12.50 5.53 -14.33
N ILE A 80 -13.08 5.56 -15.53
CA ILE A 80 -12.67 4.74 -16.68
C ILE A 80 -11.26 5.11 -17.16
N ASP A 81 -10.92 6.40 -17.23
CA ASP A 81 -9.62 6.85 -17.74
C ASP A 81 -8.51 6.52 -16.74
N PHE A 82 -8.78 6.67 -15.43
CA PHE A 82 -7.88 6.22 -14.37
C PHE A 82 -7.50 4.73 -14.52
N PHE A 83 -8.51 3.86 -14.71
CA PHE A 83 -8.25 2.43 -14.90
C PHE A 83 -7.45 2.13 -16.17
N GLY A 84 -7.71 2.87 -17.25
CA GLY A 84 -6.95 2.76 -18.50
C GLY A 84 -5.47 3.11 -18.31
N LEU A 85 -5.18 4.26 -17.69
CA LEU A 85 -3.82 4.73 -17.44
C LEU A 85 -3.04 3.79 -16.50
N LEU A 86 -3.72 3.30 -15.46
CA LEU A 86 -3.14 2.34 -14.53
C LEU A 86 -2.87 1.00 -15.21
N LEU A 87 -3.79 0.51 -16.05
CA LEU A 87 -3.60 -0.72 -16.83
C LEU A 87 -2.41 -0.61 -17.79
N ILE A 88 -2.30 0.50 -18.55
CA ILE A 88 -1.18 0.77 -19.45
C ILE A 88 0.15 0.71 -18.70
N SER A 89 0.22 1.36 -17.53
CA SER A 89 1.41 1.40 -16.68
C SER A 89 1.76 0.02 -16.12
N LEU A 90 0.78 -0.76 -15.66
CA LEU A 90 1.01 -2.11 -15.15
C LEU A 90 1.45 -3.08 -16.27
N VAL A 91 0.85 -2.99 -17.47
CA VAL A 91 1.28 -3.77 -18.64
C VAL A 91 2.72 -3.39 -19.02
N GLY A 92 3.07 -2.11 -18.96
CA GLY A 92 4.44 -1.63 -19.16
C GLY A 92 5.43 -2.23 -18.15
N ALA A 93 5.06 -2.32 -16.87
CA ALA A 93 5.87 -2.97 -15.84
C ALA A 93 6.04 -4.48 -16.09
N GLY A 94 4.98 -5.15 -16.54
CA GLY A 94 5.02 -6.55 -16.96
C GLY A 94 5.96 -6.76 -18.15
N LEU A 95 5.87 -5.90 -19.17
CA LEU A 95 6.72 -5.93 -20.35
C LEU A 95 8.20 -5.63 -20.03
N LEU A 96 8.45 -4.68 -19.12
CA LEU A 96 9.78 -4.40 -18.58
C LEU A 96 10.41 -5.66 -17.97
N THR A 97 9.65 -6.32 -17.10
CA THR A 97 10.08 -7.54 -16.41
C THR A 97 10.30 -8.70 -17.40
N ALA A 98 9.42 -8.84 -18.40
CA ALA A 98 9.53 -9.84 -19.46
C ALA A 98 10.79 -9.64 -20.32
N GLY A 99 11.06 -8.40 -20.72
CA GLY A 99 12.22 -8.03 -21.53
C GLY A 99 13.56 -8.27 -20.83
N LEU A 100 13.60 -8.20 -19.50
CA LEU A 100 14.80 -8.53 -18.72
C LEU A 100 15.01 -10.05 -18.54
N GLY A 101 14.01 -10.88 -18.86
CA GLY A 101 14.06 -12.34 -18.72
C GLY A 101 15.27 -13.05 -19.39
N PRO A 102 15.77 -12.61 -20.57
CA PRO A 102 16.98 -13.16 -21.18
C PRO A 102 18.31 -12.74 -20.52
N LEU A 103 18.33 -11.68 -19.69
CA LEU A 103 19.57 -11.16 -19.09
C LEU A 103 20.26 -12.12 -18.11
N PRO A 104 19.57 -12.90 -17.26
CA PRO A 104 20.21 -13.95 -16.45
C PRO A 104 21.09 -14.89 -17.26
N SER A 105 20.66 -15.29 -18.46
CA SER A 105 21.45 -16.14 -19.35
C SER A 105 22.72 -15.42 -19.82
N TRP A 106 22.60 -14.14 -20.17
CA TRP A 106 23.71 -13.32 -20.68
C TRP A 106 24.73 -13.03 -19.58
N LEU A 107 24.24 -12.79 -18.37
CA LEU A 107 25.05 -12.57 -17.18
C LEU A 107 25.88 -13.81 -16.82
N LEU A 108 25.30 -15.01 -16.93
CA LEU A 108 26.02 -16.26 -16.71
C LEU A 108 27.09 -16.52 -17.79
N GLU A 109 26.86 -16.12 -19.04
CA GLU A 109 27.86 -16.23 -20.11
C GLU A 109 29.01 -15.24 -19.94
N THR A 110 28.70 -13.99 -19.65
CA THR A 110 29.69 -12.92 -19.48
C THR A 110 30.60 -13.13 -18.27
N ILE A 111 30.09 -13.75 -17.19
CA ILE A 111 30.87 -14.02 -15.98
C ILE A 111 31.78 -15.25 -16.12
N GLY A 112 31.50 -16.14 -17.09
CA GLY A 112 32.29 -17.34 -17.35
C GLY A 112 33.81 -17.08 -17.46
N PRO A 113 34.25 -16.15 -18.34
CA PRO A 113 35.66 -15.76 -18.46
C PRO A 113 36.26 -15.16 -17.19
N TYR A 114 35.48 -14.40 -16.41
CA TYR A 114 35.95 -13.76 -15.18
C TYR A 114 36.02 -14.71 -13.98
N ALA A 115 35.43 -15.90 -14.09
CA ALA A 115 35.41 -16.89 -13.02
C ALA A 115 36.83 -17.36 -12.62
N GLU A 116 37.82 -17.23 -13.51
CA GLU A 116 39.21 -17.61 -13.24
C GLU A 116 39.87 -16.72 -12.17
N ARG A 117 39.42 -15.46 -12.03
CA ARG A 117 39.94 -14.48 -11.05
C ARG A 117 39.23 -14.54 -9.69
N LEU A 118 38.09 -15.23 -9.60
CA LEU A 118 37.32 -15.31 -8.36
C LEU A 118 37.92 -16.34 -7.38
N PRO A 119 37.72 -16.15 -6.06
CA PRO A 119 38.11 -17.15 -5.07
C PRO A 119 37.53 -18.54 -5.40
N PRO A 120 38.22 -19.63 -5.01
CA PRO A 120 37.84 -21.00 -5.35
C PRO A 120 36.35 -21.38 -5.17
N PRO A 121 35.65 -20.98 -4.07
CA PRO A 121 34.25 -21.35 -3.88
C PRO A 121 33.30 -20.68 -4.88
N PHE A 122 33.57 -19.42 -5.26
CA PHE A 122 32.79 -18.69 -6.27
C PHE A 122 33.01 -19.24 -7.66
N ARG A 123 34.26 -19.58 -8.01
CA ARG A 123 34.60 -20.20 -9.30
C ARG A 123 33.84 -21.50 -9.53
N LEU A 124 33.76 -22.35 -8.50
CA LEU A 124 32.98 -23.59 -8.56
C LEU A 124 31.48 -23.31 -8.70
N ALA A 125 30.95 -22.33 -7.97
CA ALA A 125 29.54 -21.96 -8.04
C ALA A 125 29.14 -21.45 -9.43
N VAL A 126 29.93 -20.54 -10.02
CA VAL A 126 29.72 -20.02 -11.38
C VAL A 126 29.75 -21.16 -12.40
N ARG A 127 30.75 -22.05 -12.32
CA ARG A 127 30.87 -23.19 -13.24
C ARG A 127 29.68 -24.13 -13.14
N ASP A 128 29.16 -24.37 -11.94
CA ASP A 128 28.00 -25.24 -11.74
C ASP A 128 26.69 -24.60 -12.23
N LEU A 129 26.49 -23.29 -11.99
CA LEU A 129 25.36 -22.55 -12.56
C LEU A 129 25.42 -22.56 -14.09
N ALA A 130 26.62 -22.39 -14.67
CA ALA A 130 26.86 -22.46 -16.10
C ALA A 130 26.71 -23.89 -16.68
N GLN A 131 26.81 -24.94 -15.87
CA GLN A 131 26.52 -26.32 -16.29
C GLN A 131 25.02 -26.64 -16.26
N ARG A 132 24.26 -25.99 -15.37
CA ARG A 132 22.81 -26.19 -15.20
C ARG A 132 22.03 -24.94 -15.61
N ARG A 133 22.41 -24.34 -16.75
CA ARG A 133 21.95 -23.02 -17.20
C ARG A 133 20.44 -22.87 -17.12
N ALA A 134 19.66 -23.76 -17.74
CA ALA A 134 18.20 -23.64 -17.77
C ALA A 134 17.55 -23.53 -16.36
N ARG A 135 18.03 -24.31 -15.38
CA ARG A 135 17.50 -24.24 -14.00
C ARG A 135 18.01 -23.02 -13.23
N ALA A 136 19.27 -22.63 -13.46
CA ALA A 136 19.84 -21.44 -12.84
C ALA A 136 19.15 -20.18 -13.35
N VAL A 137 19.01 -20.05 -14.67
CA VAL A 137 18.30 -18.97 -15.35
C VAL A 137 16.87 -18.86 -14.86
N LEU A 138 16.12 -19.97 -14.79
CA LEU A 138 14.77 -19.98 -14.25
C LEU A 138 14.72 -19.46 -12.80
N ALA A 139 15.59 -19.97 -11.92
CA ALA A 139 15.63 -19.56 -10.52
C ALA A 139 15.98 -18.07 -10.34
N ILE A 140 16.96 -17.57 -11.12
CA ILE A 140 17.34 -16.15 -11.12
C ILE A 140 16.20 -15.28 -11.65
N THR A 141 15.52 -15.70 -12.71
CA THR A 141 14.39 -14.97 -13.31
C THR A 141 13.21 -14.87 -12.33
N LEU A 142 12.86 -15.96 -11.64
CA LEU A 142 11.80 -15.93 -10.63
C LEU A 142 12.20 -15.06 -9.43
N ALA A 143 13.47 -15.11 -9.00
CA ALA A 143 13.97 -14.23 -7.96
C ALA A 143 13.95 -12.75 -8.39
N MET A 144 14.27 -12.47 -9.66
CA MET A 144 14.17 -11.14 -10.27
C MET A 144 12.73 -10.62 -10.26
N MET A 145 11.76 -11.40 -10.76
CA MET A 145 10.34 -11.01 -10.77
C MET A 145 9.83 -10.70 -9.36
N ALA A 146 10.13 -11.58 -8.39
CA ALA A 146 9.70 -11.40 -7.01
C ALA A 146 10.36 -10.19 -6.34
N THR A 147 11.66 -9.96 -6.58
CA THR A 147 12.34 -8.77 -6.06
C THR A 147 11.82 -7.50 -6.72
N ALA A 148 11.58 -7.51 -8.03
CA ALA A 148 11.02 -6.37 -8.77
C ALA A 148 9.66 -5.95 -8.22
N PHE A 149 8.77 -6.92 -8.01
CA PHE A 149 7.46 -6.66 -7.40
C PHE A 149 7.58 -6.09 -5.97
N GLY A 150 8.40 -6.71 -5.12
CA GLY A 150 8.60 -6.23 -3.74
C GLY A 150 9.18 -4.82 -3.65
N LEU A 151 10.18 -4.50 -4.50
CA LEU A 151 10.78 -3.17 -4.56
C LEU A 151 9.84 -2.13 -5.16
N ALA A 152 9.11 -2.46 -6.23
CA ALA A 152 8.11 -1.57 -6.81
C ALA A 152 7.04 -1.21 -5.78
N LEU A 153 6.51 -2.21 -5.07
CA LEU A 153 5.52 -2.00 -4.01
C LEU A 153 6.07 -1.14 -2.87
N THR A 154 7.33 -1.37 -2.46
CA THR A 154 7.98 -0.56 -1.41
C THR A 154 8.13 0.90 -1.83
N VAL A 155 8.57 1.15 -3.07
CA VAL A 155 8.73 2.52 -3.60
C VAL A 155 7.38 3.23 -3.70
N VAL A 156 6.36 2.55 -4.23
CA VAL A 156 4.99 3.08 -4.32
C VAL A 156 4.45 3.42 -2.93
N ALA A 157 4.55 2.49 -1.98
CA ALA A 157 4.01 2.69 -0.64
C ALA A 157 4.70 3.85 0.11
N VAL A 158 6.01 4.03 -0.07
CA VAL A 158 6.74 5.18 0.51
C VAL A 158 6.30 6.49 -0.13
N GLY A 159 6.13 6.52 -1.46
CA GLY A 159 5.64 7.69 -2.18
C GLY A 159 4.21 8.06 -1.79
N GLU A 160 3.31 7.08 -1.73
CA GLU A 160 1.93 7.24 -1.28
C GLU A 160 1.89 7.74 0.17
N THR A 161 2.71 7.17 1.06
CA THR A 161 2.82 7.64 2.45
C THR A 161 3.29 9.10 2.54
N ALA A 162 4.24 9.52 1.69
CA ALA A 162 4.70 10.90 1.66
C ALA A 162 3.61 11.85 1.15
N GLN A 163 2.90 11.46 0.09
CA GLN A 163 1.78 12.24 -0.45
C GLN A 163 0.62 12.32 0.55
N SER A 164 0.18 11.19 1.10
CA SER A 164 -0.88 11.14 2.12
C SER A 164 -0.52 11.90 3.39
N ARG A 165 0.76 12.01 3.74
CA ARG A 165 1.20 12.84 4.87
C ARG A 165 1.07 14.33 4.57
N ALA A 166 1.40 14.74 3.36
CA ALA A 166 1.28 16.13 2.96
C ALA A 166 -0.19 16.57 2.83
N GLU A 167 -1.03 15.66 2.34
CA GLU A 167 -2.48 15.87 2.18
C GLU A 167 -3.27 15.53 3.45
N TYR A 168 -2.59 15.19 4.54
CA TYR A 168 -3.25 14.79 5.77
C TYR A 168 -3.92 16.00 6.41
N LEU A 169 -5.25 15.94 6.49
CA LEU A 169 -6.07 16.83 7.30
C LEU A 169 -6.60 16.03 8.50
N PRO A 170 -6.52 16.59 9.72
CA PRO A 170 -7.12 15.94 10.89
C PRO A 170 -8.62 15.82 10.69
N ARG A 171 -9.24 14.73 11.17
CA ARG A 171 -10.71 14.57 11.13
C ARG A 171 -11.40 15.18 12.34
N GLY A 172 -10.65 15.61 13.34
CA GLY A 172 -11.13 16.17 14.60
C GLY A 172 -9.98 16.57 15.50
N ARG A 173 -10.26 16.78 16.79
CA ARG A 173 -9.22 17.13 17.76
C ARG A 173 -8.30 15.93 18.01
N PRO A 174 -6.97 16.14 18.13
CA PRO A 174 -6.07 15.07 18.53
C PRO A 174 -6.55 14.34 19.79
N GLY A 175 -6.76 13.04 19.68
CA GLY A 175 -7.27 12.14 20.73
C GLY A 175 -8.79 11.94 20.74
N SER A 176 -9.57 12.66 19.92
CA SER A 176 -11.03 12.48 19.86
C SER A 176 -11.39 11.15 19.21
N LEU A 177 -12.38 10.47 19.78
CA LEU A 177 -13.06 9.37 19.11
C LEU A 177 -14.22 9.95 18.31
N LEU A 178 -14.23 9.64 17.02
CA LEU A 178 -15.22 10.01 16.04
C LEU A 178 -15.88 8.73 15.53
N ILE A 179 -17.20 8.68 15.55
CA ILE A 179 -17.97 7.62 14.93
C ILE A 179 -18.87 8.24 13.87
N GLN A 180 -18.60 7.90 12.61
CA GLN A 180 -19.26 8.43 11.43
C GLN A 180 -20.02 7.32 10.70
N PRO A 181 -21.07 7.63 9.93
CA PRO A 181 -21.75 6.63 9.13
C PRO A 181 -20.80 6.07 8.07
N SER A 182 -20.86 4.76 7.83
CA SER A 182 -20.03 4.11 6.81
C SER A 182 -20.27 4.75 5.43
N SER A 183 -19.22 4.82 4.60
CA SER A 183 -19.14 5.57 3.32
C SER A 183 -20.27 5.30 2.32
N THR A 184 -21.04 4.22 2.52
CA THR A 184 -22.23 3.86 1.74
C THR A 184 -23.40 4.84 1.94
N HIS A 185 -23.39 5.63 3.02
CA HIS A 185 -24.44 6.59 3.38
C HIS A 185 -23.95 8.02 3.15
N LEU A 186 -24.83 8.87 2.60
CA LEU A 186 -24.58 10.29 2.27
C LEU A 186 -24.35 11.16 3.53
N GLY A 187 -23.29 10.91 4.30
CA GLY A 187 -22.83 11.78 5.40
C GLY A 187 -23.75 11.88 6.62
N VAL A 188 -24.82 11.07 6.72
CA VAL A 188 -25.75 11.04 7.87
C VAL A 188 -26.15 9.62 8.25
N PHE A 189 -26.34 9.38 9.55
CA PHE A 189 -26.88 8.11 10.04
C PHE A 189 -28.38 7.98 9.75
N ALA A 190 -28.85 6.75 9.54
CA ALA A 190 -30.26 6.46 9.76
C ALA A 190 -30.59 6.64 11.25
N THR A 191 -31.80 7.07 11.57
CA THR A 191 -32.19 7.39 12.97
C THR A 191 -32.10 6.18 13.90
N ALA A 192 -32.43 4.99 13.40
CA ALA A 192 -32.31 3.74 14.15
C ALA A 192 -30.83 3.38 14.42
N ASP A 193 -30.00 3.53 13.40
CA ASP A 193 -28.57 3.20 13.45
C ASP A 193 -27.84 4.12 14.44
N ALA A 194 -28.09 5.44 14.37
CA ALA A 194 -27.50 6.38 15.31
C ALA A 194 -27.84 6.05 16.78
N ALA A 195 -29.09 5.64 17.05
CA ALA A 195 -29.52 5.25 18.38
C ALA A 195 -28.84 3.95 18.84
N ALA A 196 -28.70 2.98 17.94
CA ALA A 196 -28.00 1.73 18.21
C ALA A 196 -26.50 1.95 18.49
N VAL A 197 -25.84 2.76 17.66
CA VAL A 197 -24.43 3.14 17.83
C VAL A 197 -24.23 3.87 19.15
N ARG A 198 -25.08 4.86 19.46
CA ARG A 198 -25.04 5.57 20.75
C ARG A 198 -25.20 4.63 21.94
N ALA A 199 -26.20 3.75 21.92
CA ALA A 199 -26.41 2.78 22.99
C ALA A 199 -25.22 1.84 23.16
N MET A 200 -24.54 1.49 22.06
CA MET A 200 -23.29 0.72 22.12
C MET A 200 -22.17 1.55 22.76
N MET A 201 -21.95 2.79 22.32
CA MET A 201 -20.96 3.67 22.95
C MET A 201 -21.17 3.82 24.46
N GLU A 202 -22.42 4.04 24.91
CA GLU A 202 -22.75 4.18 26.33
C GLU A 202 -22.45 2.92 27.15
N ARG A 203 -22.52 1.74 26.52
CA ARG A 203 -22.22 0.46 27.16
C ARG A 203 -20.72 0.15 27.21
N GLU A 204 -19.95 0.49 26.17
CA GLU A 204 -18.48 0.31 26.20
C GLU A 204 -17.75 1.42 26.95
N LEU A 205 -18.30 2.64 26.95
CA LEU A 205 -17.74 3.84 27.57
C LEU A 205 -18.73 4.41 28.63
N PRO A 206 -18.97 3.69 29.73
CA PRO A 206 -19.95 4.10 30.72
C PRO A 206 -19.58 5.42 31.39
N GLY A 207 -20.52 6.37 31.43
CA GLY A 207 -20.34 7.67 32.06
C GLY A 207 -19.59 8.71 31.21
N VAL A 208 -19.17 8.36 29.99
CA VAL A 208 -18.50 9.28 29.07
C VAL A 208 -19.54 10.09 28.31
N PRO A 209 -19.50 11.44 28.34
CA PRO A 209 -20.42 12.26 27.57
C PRO A 209 -20.11 12.18 26.07
N ILE A 210 -21.13 11.89 25.28
CA ILE A 210 -21.06 11.83 23.82
C ILE A 210 -21.64 13.14 23.25
N ALA A 211 -20.79 13.91 22.56
CA ALA A 211 -21.21 15.02 21.73
C ALA A 211 -21.75 14.51 20.39
N GLN A 212 -22.67 15.24 19.77
CA GLN A 212 -23.28 14.84 18.51
C GLN A 212 -23.24 16.01 17.53
N ARG A 213 -22.66 15.76 16.35
CA ARG A 213 -22.86 16.61 15.18
C ARG A 213 -24.10 16.17 14.45
N GLU A 214 -24.90 17.15 14.08
CA GLU A 214 -26.07 16.97 13.25
C GLU A 214 -25.83 17.58 11.87
N ALA A 215 -26.52 17.03 10.89
CA ALA A 215 -26.57 17.61 9.55
C ALA A 215 -28.02 17.63 9.06
N VAL A 216 -28.28 18.51 8.10
CA VAL A 216 -29.52 18.51 7.34
C VAL A 216 -29.44 17.33 6.36
N PRO A 217 -30.28 16.29 6.50
CA PRO A 217 -30.34 15.21 5.53
C PRO A 217 -30.92 15.76 4.22
N ASP A 218 -30.41 15.26 3.10
CA ASP A 218 -30.78 15.59 1.71
C ASP A 218 -29.97 16.76 1.11
N GLY A 219 -29.18 16.44 0.06
CA GLY A 219 -28.30 17.40 -0.64
C GLY A 219 -29.02 18.36 -1.57
N SER A 220 -30.36 18.34 -1.56
CA SER A 220 -31.21 19.23 -2.36
C SER A 220 -31.64 20.49 -1.61
N TRP A 221 -31.28 20.66 -0.33
CA TRP A 221 -31.58 21.85 0.46
C TRP A 221 -30.30 22.56 0.86
N PHE A 222 -30.12 23.78 0.36
CA PHE A 222 -28.99 24.63 0.76
C PHE A 222 -29.21 25.16 2.18
N PHE A 223 -28.26 24.89 3.08
CA PHE A 223 -28.12 25.57 4.36
C PHE A 223 -26.65 25.97 4.53
N ARG A 224 -26.39 27.26 4.73
CA ARG A 224 -25.04 27.80 4.95
C ARG A 224 -25.06 28.88 6.00
N ALA A 225 -24.15 28.80 6.97
CA ALA A 225 -23.88 29.89 7.89
C ALA A 225 -22.71 30.74 7.36
N THR A 226 -22.85 32.07 7.39
CA THR A 226 -21.78 33.00 6.99
C THR A 226 -21.68 34.13 8.01
N ALA A 227 -20.46 34.56 8.28
CA ALA A 227 -20.15 35.64 9.19
C ALA A 227 -19.31 36.69 8.46
N GLU A 228 -19.66 37.96 8.61
CA GLU A 228 -18.91 39.04 7.96
C GLU A 228 -17.49 39.13 8.53
N GLY A 229 -16.50 39.17 7.64
CA GLY A 229 -15.08 39.24 8.01
C GLY A 229 -14.49 37.94 8.53
N VAL A 230 -15.19 36.80 8.36
CA VAL A 230 -14.75 35.47 8.80
C VAL A 230 -14.73 34.56 7.58
N GLU A 231 -13.54 34.20 7.12
CA GLU A 231 -13.33 33.15 6.13
C GLU A 231 -13.01 31.86 6.88
N THR A 232 -13.80 30.80 6.66
CA THR A 232 -13.47 29.47 7.17
C THR A 232 -12.33 28.90 6.34
N PRO A 233 -11.23 28.43 6.96
CA PRO A 233 -10.14 27.80 6.23
C PRO A 233 -10.65 26.59 5.44
N GLU A 234 -10.18 26.39 4.20
CA GLU A 234 -10.51 25.19 3.41
C GLU A 234 -10.03 23.89 4.11
N GLU A 235 -8.97 24.01 4.92
CA GLU A 235 -8.40 22.92 5.73
C GLU A 235 -9.20 22.65 7.02
N ALA A 236 -10.26 23.42 7.30
CA ALA A 236 -11.06 23.22 8.49
C ALA A 236 -11.86 21.92 8.43
N VAL A 237 -11.85 21.16 9.53
CA VAL A 237 -12.60 19.90 9.71
C VAL A 237 -14.07 20.07 9.36
N TYR A 238 -14.65 21.22 9.72
CA TYR A 238 -16.05 21.55 9.53
C TYR A 238 -16.21 22.85 8.72
N TRP A 239 -15.66 22.84 7.51
CA TRP A 239 -15.58 24.00 6.61
C TRP A 239 -16.92 24.71 6.30
N ASP A 240 -18.04 23.97 6.23
CA ASP A 240 -19.39 24.55 6.05
C ASP A 240 -19.90 25.21 7.35
N GLN A 241 -20.25 24.36 8.33
CA GLN A 241 -20.71 24.72 9.66
C GLN A 241 -20.74 23.47 10.55
N ALA A 242 -20.85 23.68 11.86
CA ALA A 242 -21.15 22.64 12.82
C ALA A 242 -22.52 22.87 13.46
N ILE A 243 -23.44 21.90 13.32
CA ILE A 243 -24.77 21.97 13.92
C ILE A 243 -24.83 20.97 15.07
N GLY A 244 -25.25 21.41 16.26
CA GLY A 244 -25.36 20.52 17.41
C GLY A 244 -25.81 21.21 18.69
N ASP A 245 -25.49 20.57 19.80
CA ASP A 245 -25.82 21.01 21.15
C ASP A 245 -24.61 21.63 21.88
N GLU A 246 -24.80 21.93 23.17
CA GLU A 246 -23.76 22.46 24.05
C GLU A 246 -22.50 21.59 24.09
N LYS A 247 -22.66 20.25 24.06
CA LYS A 247 -21.50 19.34 24.13
C LYS A 247 -20.63 19.46 22.88
N LEU A 248 -21.25 19.60 21.71
CA LEU A 248 -20.52 19.85 20.47
C LEU A 248 -19.79 21.19 20.53
N LEU A 249 -20.44 22.26 20.99
CA LEU A 249 -19.80 23.57 21.12
C LEU A 249 -18.55 23.52 22.03
N ARG A 250 -18.65 22.83 23.17
CA ARG A 250 -17.53 22.65 24.10
C ARG A 250 -16.41 21.79 23.49
N TYR A 251 -16.76 20.76 22.72
CA TYR A 251 -15.77 19.97 21.97
C TYR A 251 -15.01 20.82 20.96
N LEU A 252 -15.71 21.63 20.15
CA LEU A 252 -15.13 22.48 19.10
C LEU A 252 -14.24 23.59 19.66
N THR A 253 -14.64 24.19 20.78
CA THR A 253 -13.82 25.23 21.44
C THR A 253 -12.70 24.64 22.29
N GLY A 254 -12.85 23.40 22.75
CA GLY A 254 -11.97 22.77 23.73
C GLY A 254 -12.07 23.36 25.13
N ASP A 255 -13.05 24.23 25.37
CA ASP A 255 -13.30 24.90 26.64
C ASP A 255 -14.69 24.53 27.15
N GLN A 256 -14.74 23.89 28.32
CA GLN A 256 -15.98 23.47 28.96
C GLN A 256 -16.77 24.65 29.54
N SER A 257 -16.16 25.83 29.65
CA SER A 257 -16.78 27.06 30.15
C SER A 257 -17.41 27.92 29.06
N THR A 258 -17.28 27.54 27.78
CA THR A 258 -17.87 28.26 26.65
C THR A 258 -19.38 28.43 26.85
N PRO A 259 -19.89 29.68 26.84
CA PRO A 259 -21.32 29.92 27.05
C PRO A 259 -22.13 29.38 25.87
N TYR A 260 -23.24 28.70 26.19
CA TYR A 260 -24.18 28.17 25.22
C TYR A 260 -25.56 28.80 25.41
N ASP A 261 -26.14 29.26 24.31
CA ASP A 261 -27.52 29.72 24.21
C ASP A 261 -28.14 29.17 22.92
N GLU A 262 -29.32 28.57 23.03
CA GLU A 262 -30.00 27.91 21.91
C GLU A 262 -30.38 28.87 20.76
N ASN A 263 -30.39 30.18 21.02
CA ASN A 263 -30.74 31.21 20.04
C ASN A 263 -29.54 32.02 19.52
N THR A 264 -28.32 31.69 19.95
CA THR A 264 -27.10 32.45 19.64
C THR A 264 -26.11 31.55 18.90
N ALA A 265 -25.68 31.95 17.70
CA ALA A 265 -24.63 31.27 16.96
C ALA A 265 -23.25 31.58 17.58
N VAL A 266 -22.27 30.70 17.37
CA VAL A 266 -20.91 30.91 17.86
C VAL A 266 -19.94 30.83 16.70
N VAL A 267 -19.20 31.91 16.46
CA VAL A 267 -18.10 31.91 15.50
C VAL A 267 -16.86 31.43 16.22
N ILE A 268 -16.33 30.28 15.80
CA ILE A 268 -15.16 29.66 16.39
C ILE A 268 -13.98 29.98 15.47
N THR A 269 -13.05 30.79 15.95
CA THR A 269 -11.87 31.20 15.17
C THR A 269 -10.65 31.35 16.07
N SER A 270 -9.45 31.12 15.52
CA SER A 270 -8.21 31.47 16.20
C SER A 270 -7.86 32.96 16.03
N ALA A 271 -8.45 33.61 15.01
CA ALA A 271 -8.21 35.00 14.69
C ALA A 271 -8.94 35.97 15.65
N GLY A 272 -8.39 37.17 15.80
CA GLY A 272 -8.96 38.23 16.64
C GLY A 272 -10.16 38.95 16.01
N VAL A 273 -11.08 38.22 15.37
CA VAL A 273 -12.24 38.80 14.69
C VAL A 273 -13.33 39.15 15.70
N LYS A 274 -14.07 40.23 15.44
CA LYS A 274 -15.28 40.60 16.19
C LYS A 274 -16.45 40.55 15.24
N THR A 275 -17.42 39.70 15.55
CA THR A 275 -18.66 39.57 14.79
C THR A 275 -19.83 39.44 15.77
N ASP A 276 -20.83 40.29 15.61
CA ASP A 276 -22.00 40.34 16.50
C ASP A 276 -23.21 39.56 15.94
N SER A 277 -23.14 39.13 14.68
CA SER A 277 -24.21 38.40 14.00
C SER A 277 -23.73 37.44 12.91
N VAL A 278 -24.43 36.30 12.75
CA VAL A 278 -24.24 35.34 11.66
C VAL A 278 -25.46 35.39 10.74
N ALA A 279 -25.23 35.36 9.44
CA ALA A 279 -26.27 35.22 8.42
C ALA A 279 -26.46 33.74 8.07
N LEU A 280 -27.66 33.21 8.32
CA LEU A 280 -28.05 31.86 7.95
C LEU A 280 -28.76 31.91 6.61
N GLY A 281 -28.09 31.47 5.54
CA GLY A 281 -28.67 31.25 4.22
C GLY A 281 -29.35 29.89 4.17
N TYR A 282 -30.61 29.83 3.76
CA TYR A 282 -31.38 28.59 3.75
C TYR A 282 -32.44 28.56 2.64
N GLU A 283 -32.74 27.35 2.16
CA GLU A 283 -33.79 27.08 1.16
C GLU A 283 -34.86 26.16 1.74
N ARG A 284 -36.13 26.53 1.52
CA ARG A 284 -37.26 25.77 2.09
C ARG A 284 -37.69 24.59 1.22
N ASN A 285 -37.37 24.63 -0.08
CA ASN A 285 -37.68 23.60 -1.06
C ASN A 285 -36.56 23.54 -2.12
N ALA A 286 -36.31 22.34 -2.65
CA ALA A 286 -35.29 22.11 -3.68
C ALA A 286 -35.56 22.81 -5.02
N THR A 287 -36.77 23.31 -5.23
CA THR A 287 -37.19 24.06 -6.45
C THR A 287 -37.24 25.57 -6.23
N ASP A 288 -36.85 26.05 -5.04
CA ASP A 288 -36.89 27.47 -4.70
C ASP A 288 -35.61 28.12 -5.28
N GLU A 289 -35.72 28.98 -6.28
CA GLU A 289 -34.57 29.67 -6.90
C GLU A 289 -33.97 30.76 -5.99
N ALA A 290 -34.62 31.10 -4.87
CA ALA A 290 -34.26 32.21 -4.01
C ALA A 290 -33.84 31.75 -2.60
N THR A 291 -32.53 31.79 -2.34
CA THR A 291 -31.97 31.59 -1.00
C THR A 291 -32.48 32.67 -0.04
N ARG A 292 -33.07 32.26 1.09
CA ARG A 292 -33.50 33.18 2.14
C ARG A 292 -32.40 33.35 3.17
N THR A 293 -32.29 34.54 3.75
CA THR A 293 -31.30 34.81 4.79
C THR A 293 -31.98 35.20 6.09
N LYS A 294 -31.56 34.60 7.21
CA LYS A 294 -31.97 35.00 8.57
C LYS A 294 -30.72 35.35 9.38
N THR A 295 -30.68 36.58 9.88
CA THR A 295 -29.60 37.03 10.76
C THR A 295 -29.90 36.61 12.19
N VAL A 296 -28.91 36.00 12.85
CA VAL A 296 -28.97 35.61 14.27
C VAL A 296 -27.82 36.27 15.03
N ARG A 297 -28.02 36.46 16.34
CA ARG A 297 -26.96 36.97 17.21
C ARG A 297 -25.79 35.99 17.22
N ALA A 298 -24.58 36.51 17.19
CA ALA A 298 -23.35 35.73 17.27
C ALA A 298 -22.53 36.15 18.49
N ILE A 299 -21.76 35.19 19.02
CA ILE A 299 -20.61 35.46 19.88
C ILE A 299 -19.37 34.83 19.26
N VAL A 300 -18.20 35.37 19.60
CA VAL A 300 -16.92 34.80 19.13
C VAL A 300 -16.31 33.98 20.26
N ALA A 301 -15.98 32.73 19.96
CA ALA A 301 -15.22 31.86 20.83
C ALA A 301 -13.86 31.55 20.19
N ARG A 302 -12.80 31.51 21.01
CA ARG A 302 -11.49 31.11 20.54
C ARG A 302 -11.35 29.60 20.60
N THR A 303 -10.78 29.03 19.54
CA THR A 303 -10.29 27.65 19.54
C THR A 303 -8.77 27.64 19.69
N SER A 304 -8.24 26.63 20.39
CA SER A 304 -6.80 26.36 20.42
C SER A 304 -6.32 25.59 19.18
N ASP A 305 -7.23 25.05 18.38
CA ASP A 305 -6.94 24.25 17.18
C ASP A 305 -7.47 24.97 15.93
N PRO A 306 -6.59 25.47 15.05
CA PRO A 306 -6.97 26.14 13.80
C PRO A 306 -7.80 25.28 12.85
N HIS A 307 -7.69 23.94 12.93
CA HIS A 307 -8.48 23.06 12.06
C HIS A 307 -9.96 22.99 12.48
N LEU A 308 -10.30 23.47 13.68
CA LEU A 308 -11.69 23.52 14.16
C LEU A 308 -12.36 24.87 13.93
N GLU A 309 -11.73 25.77 13.17
CA GLU A 309 -12.35 27.03 12.82
C GLU A 309 -13.62 26.79 12.00
N THR A 310 -14.76 27.22 12.55
CA THR A 310 -16.07 26.94 11.98
C THR A 310 -17.12 27.87 12.58
N ILE A 311 -18.30 27.91 11.97
CA ILE A 311 -19.47 28.55 12.56
C ILE A 311 -20.33 27.46 13.20
N PHE A 312 -20.46 27.53 14.52
CA PHE A 312 -21.37 26.68 15.27
C PHE A 312 -22.78 27.27 15.29
N VAL A 313 -23.77 26.46 14.91
CA VAL A 313 -25.19 26.81 14.92
C VAL A 313 -25.95 25.84 15.83
N PRO A 314 -26.61 26.32 16.90
CA PRO A 314 -27.47 25.49 17.73
C PRO A 314 -28.53 24.74 16.91
N SER A 315 -28.72 23.44 17.19
CA SER A 315 -29.71 22.60 16.49
C SER A 315 -31.13 23.17 16.52
N LYS A 316 -31.51 23.88 17.59
CA LYS A 316 -32.82 24.51 17.72
C LYS A 316 -33.08 25.55 16.64
N LEU A 317 -32.12 26.44 16.37
CA LEU A 317 -32.25 27.46 15.32
C LEU A 317 -32.55 26.83 13.96
N VAL A 318 -31.88 25.72 13.64
CA VAL A 318 -32.05 25.03 12.36
C VAL A 318 -33.39 24.28 12.31
N ARG A 319 -33.85 23.68 13.41
CA ARG A 319 -35.18 23.06 13.50
C ARG A 319 -36.31 24.09 13.41
N ASP A 320 -36.13 25.27 13.99
CA ASP A 320 -37.09 26.38 13.90
C ASP A 320 -37.24 26.93 12.47
N LEU A 321 -36.23 26.73 11.62
CA LEU A 321 -36.31 27.00 10.18
C LEU A 321 -37.08 25.92 9.40
N GLY A 322 -37.45 24.81 10.06
CA GLY A 322 -38.23 23.72 9.49
C GLY A 322 -37.43 22.48 9.09
N TYR A 323 -36.12 22.45 9.33
CA TYR A 323 -35.27 21.31 8.98
C TYR A 323 -35.41 20.16 9.97
N ARG A 324 -35.35 18.94 9.44
CA ARG A 324 -35.27 17.71 10.23
C ARG A 324 -33.83 17.23 10.31
N LEU A 325 -33.14 17.61 11.37
CA LEU A 325 -31.75 17.23 11.58
C LEU A 325 -31.58 15.72 11.83
N ARG A 326 -30.48 15.15 11.35
CA ARG A 326 -30.03 13.79 11.68
C ARG A 326 -28.61 13.79 12.22
N PRO A 327 -28.26 12.84 13.10
CA PRO A 327 -26.89 12.65 13.53
C PRO A 327 -26.00 12.34 12.30
N SER A 328 -24.89 13.06 12.17
CA SER A 328 -23.86 12.80 11.16
C SER A 328 -22.57 12.28 11.79
N GLU A 329 -22.33 12.59 13.06
CA GLU A 329 -21.13 12.15 13.77
C GLU A 329 -21.40 12.09 15.27
N LEU A 330 -20.86 11.06 15.92
CA LEU A 330 -20.84 10.91 17.37
C LEU A 330 -19.41 11.07 17.86
N ILE A 331 -19.19 11.92 18.85
CA ILE A 331 -17.87 12.40 19.24
C ILE A 331 -17.66 12.20 20.73
N VAL A 332 -16.50 11.69 21.13
CA VAL A 332 -16.02 11.76 22.52
C VAL A 332 -14.90 12.78 22.60
N ASP A 333 -15.10 13.79 23.46
CA ASP A 333 -14.12 14.85 23.67
C ASP A 333 -12.88 14.30 24.42
N PRO A 334 -11.66 14.46 23.84
CA PRO A 334 -10.42 14.02 24.49
C PRO A 334 -10.11 14.75 25.79
N ALA A 335 -10.74 15.91 26.04
CA ALA A 335 -10.62 16.64 27.30
C ALA A 335 -11.36 15.93 28.46
N VAL A 336 -12.37 15.12 28.14
CA VAL A 336 -13.18 14.41 29.14
C VAL A 336 -12.73 12.96 29.28
N HIS A 337 -12.52 12.25 28.17
CA HIS A 337 -12.08 10.86 28.16
C HIS A 337 -11.11 10.60 27.02
N ARG A 338 -9.96 9.98 27.33
CA ARG A 338 -9.00 9.54 26.32
C ARG A 338 -9.21 8.06 26.02
N VAL A 339 -9.75 7.79 24.84
CA VAL A 339 -10.05 6.43 24.39
C VAL A 339 -8.76 5.64 24.18
N THR A 340 -8.65 4.50 24.86
CA THR A 340 -7.52 3.58 24.77
C THR A 340 -7.61 2.70 23.51
N PRO A 341 -6.48 2.14 23.02
CA PRO A 341 -6.52 1.21 21.89
C PRO A 341 -7.39 -0.02 22.15
N GLN A 342 -7.48 -0.49 23.39
CA GLN A 342 -8.35 -1.62 23.77
C GLN A 342 -9.83 -1.26 23.79
N GLU A 343 -10.18 -0.02 24.12
CA GLU A 343 -11.56 0.47 24.03
C GLU A 343 -11.97 0.66 22.57
N GLN A 344 -11.10 1.23 21.74
CA GLN A 344 -11.34 1.32 20.30
C GLN A 344 -11.56 -0.07 19.69
N GLN A 345 -10.67 -1.03 19.94
CA GLN A 345 -10.84 -2.39 19.41
C GLN A 345 -12.17 -3.03 19.83
N ARG A 346 -12.61 -2.80 21.08
CA ARG A 346 -13.91 -3.32 21.56
C ARG A 346 -15.11 -2.67 20.87
N LEU A 347 -14.99 -1.41 20.51
CA LEU A 347 -16.00 -0.71 19.70
C LEU A 347 -15.99 -1.26 18.27
N ASP A 348 -14.83 -1.33 17.62
CA ASP A 348 -14.66 -1.89 16.27
C ASP A 348 -15.20 -3.32 16.17
N ASP A 349 -14.87 -4.19 17.14
CA ASP A 349 -15.30 -5.60 17.13
C ASP A 349 -16.84 -5.78 17.27
N ARG A 350 -17.54 -4.75 17.79
CA ARG A 350 -18.98 -4.83 18.11
C ARG A 350 -19.86 -3.99 17.19
N LEU A 351 -19.31 -2.93 16.61
CA LEU A 351 -19.98 -2.11 15.62
C LEU A 351 -19.88 -2.79 14.26
N ASP A 352 -20.97 -2.75 13.51
CA ASP A 352 -20.97 -3.25 12.14
C ASP A 352 -20.31 -2.21 11.23
N ASP A 353 -19.22 -2.59 10.54
CA ASP A 353 -18.50 -1.75 9.58
C ASP A 353 -19.41 -1.24 8.44
N ALA A 354 -20.52 -1.94 8.17
CA ALA A 354 -21.52 -1.49 7.20
C ALA A 354 -22.35 -0.29 7.71
N VAL A 355 -22.39 -0.07 9.02
CA VAL A 355 -23.20 0.96 9.69
C VAL A 355 -22.33 2.17 10.07
N ALA A 356 -21.19 1.94 10.72
CA ALA A 356 -20.38 3.00 11.28
C ALA A 356 -18.88 2.74 11.14
N GLU A 357 -18.12 3.80 10.85
CA GLU A 357 -16.65 3.80 10.94
C GLU A 357 -16.25 4.41 12.29
N VAL A 358 -15.38 3.72 13.02
CA VAL A 358 -14.85 4.15 14.30
C VAL A 358 -13.42 4.65 14.09
N HIS A 359 -13.19 5.93 14.39
CA HIS A 359 -11.88 6.57 14.19
C HIS A 359 -11.44 7.28 15.46
N VAL A 360 -10.19 7.07 15.87
CA VAL A 360 -9.57 7.88 16.93
C VAL A 360 -8.50 8.73 16.28
N GLU A 361 -8.66 10.05 16.41
CA GLU A 361 -7.72 10.99 15.81
C GLU A 361 -6.37 10.91 16.52
N ARG A 362 -5.34 10.43 15.82
CA ARG A 362 -3.99 10.19 16.37
C ARG A 362 -2.90 10.86 15.55
N GLY A 363 -3.27 11.79 14.68
CA GLY A 363 -2.34 12.32 13.69
C GLY A 363 -2.22 11.38 12.49
N PHE A 364 -1.33 11.74 11.56
CA PHE A 364 -1.02 10.93 10.40
C PHE A 364 -0.48 9.53 10.77
N GLN A 365 -1.14 8.48 10.29
CA GLN A 365 -0.68 7.10 10.40
C GLN A 365 -0.43 6.51 9.02
N ALA A 366 0.79 6.03 8.79
CA ALA A 366 1.15 5.39 7.53
C ALA A 366 0.44 4.04 7.40
N SER A 367 -0.11 3.75 6.22
CA SER A 367 -0.66 2.43 5.92
C SER A 367 0.43 1.37 5.98
N THR A 368 0.21 0.32 6.77
CA THR A 368 1.12 -0.83 6.88
C THR A 368 0.63 -2.07 6.14
N GLY A 369 -0.53 -1.99 5.48
CA GLY A 369 -1.17 -3.13 4.80
C GLY A 369 -0.35 -3.74 3.66
N TRP A 370 0.59 -2.98 3.08
CA TRP A 370 1.47 -3.44 2.00
C TRP A 370 2.67 -4.29 2.48
N LEU A 371 3.07 -4.14 3.76
CA LEU A 371 4.21 -4.86 4.34
C LEU A 371 4.15 -6.39 4.17
N PRO A 372 3.03 -7.09 4.46
CA PRO A 372 2.96 -8.54 4.26
C PRO A 372 3.17 -8.94 2.80
N PHE A 373 2.68 -8.17 1.83
CA PHE A 373 2.85 -8.48 0.40
C PHE A 373 4.31 -8.29 -0.04
N ALA A 374 4.97 -7.21 0.40
CA ALA A 374 6.39 -7.01 0.16
C ALA A 374 7.22 -8.12 0.82
N ALA A 375 6.90 -8.51 2.06
CA ALA A 375 7.56 -9.60 2.76
C ALA A 375 7.41 -10.94 2.03
N VAL A 376 6.20 -11.28 1.56
CA VAL A 376 5.95 -12.49 0.76
C VAL A 376 6.76 -12.46 -0.53
N ALA A 377 6.84 -11.32 -1.21
CA ALA A 377 7.64 -11.16 -2.42
C ALA A 377 9.13 -11.41 -2.17
N PHE A 378 9.71 -10.82 -1.11
CA PHE A 378 11.10 -11.04 -0.75
C PHE A 378 11.37 -12.48 -0.28
N LEU A 379 10.44 -13.09 0.45
CA LEU A 379 10.52 -14.50 0.82
C LEU A 379 10.46 -15.42 -0.41
N ALA A 380 9.62 -15.11 -1.40
CA ALA A 380 9.57 -15.83 -2.66
C ALA A 380 10.88 -15.67 -3.45
N ALA A 381 11.47 -14.47 -3.49
CA ALA A 381 12.77 -14.23 -4.10
C ALA A 381 13.87 -15.08 -3.45
N LEU A 382 13.90 -15.10 -2.11
CA LEU A 382 14.82 -15.92 -1.32
C LEU A 382 14.62 -17.42 -1.58
N ALA A 383 13.38 -17.89 -1.59
CA ALA A 383 13.04 -19.29 -1.86
C ALA A 383 13.49 -19.72 -3.27
N CYS A 384 13.29 -18.87 -4.28
CA CYS A 384 13.72 -19.13 -5.65
C CYS A 384 15.26 -19.21 -5.75
N ALA A 385 15.97 -18.29 -5.10
CA ALA A 385 17.43 -18.33 -5.06
C ALA A 385 17.97 -19.59 -4.35
N LEU A 386 17.35 -19.97 -3.24
CA LEU A 386 17.70 -21.18 -2.49
C LEU A 386 17.37 -22.46 -3.27
N ALA A 387 16.28 -22.50 -4.04
CA ALA A 387 15.91 -23.66 -4.85
C ALA A 387 17.01 -24.07 -5.83
N SER A 388 17.80 -23.11 -6.32
CA SER A 388 19.00 -23.38 -7.11
C SER A 388 20.01 -24.26 -6.34
N GLY A 389 20.14 -24.09 -5.02
CA GLY A 389 21.09 -24.80 -4.16
C GLY A 389 20.60 -26.11 -3.51
N PHE A 390 19.29 -26.43 -3.53
CA PHE A 390 18.71 -27.58 -2.79
C PHE A 390 18.34 -28.83 -3.61
N GLY A 391 18.53 -28.84 -4.94
CA GLY A 391 18.12 -29.98 -5.78
C GLY A 391 18.69 -31.35 -5.38
N LYS A 392 17.82 -32.29 -4.93
CA LYS A 392 18.17 -33.62 -4.38
C LYS A 392 19.15 -34.44 -5.25
N ALA A 393 18.98 -34.45 -6.58
CA ALA A 393 19.81 -35.25 -7.49
C ALA A 393 21.22 -34.66 -7.75
N ALA A 394 21.41 -33.36 -7.56
CA ALA A 394 22.71 -32.69 -7.71
C ALA A 394 23.64 -33.00 -6.51
N ASN A 395 23.05 -32.97 -5.32
CA ASN A 395 23.74 -33.08 -4.03
C ASN A 395 24.51 -34.39 -3.87
N ALA A 396 23.97 -35.53 -4.32
CA ALA A 396 24.61 -36.82 -4.10
C ALA A 396 25.89 -37.04 -4.94
N ARG A 397 25.95 -36.53 -6.18
CA ARG A 397 27.14 -36.68 -7.04
C ARG A 397 28.21 -35.65 -6.69
N GLN A 398 27.83 -34.42 -6.40
CA GLN A 398 28.77 -33.34 -6.09
C GLN A 398 29.36 -33.45 -4.69
N ALA A 399 28.59 -33.87 -3.68
CA ALA A 399 29.16 -34.19 -2.36
C ALA A 399 30.23 -35.29 -2.46
N ARG A 400 30.08 -36.26 -3.36
CA ARG A 400 31.09 -37.32 -3.60
C ARG A 400 32.36 -36.80 -4.29
N VAL A 401 32.23 -35.89 -5.24
CA VAL A 401 33.40 -35.32 -5.96
C VAL A 401 34.16 -34.34 -5.08
N MET A 402 33.47 -33.44 -4.35
CA MET A 402 34.12 -32.49 -3.44
C MET A 402 34.72 -33.14 -2.21
N ARG A 403 34.14 -34.24 -1.69
CA ARG A 403 34.81 -35.03 -0.64
C ARG A 403 36.10 -35.68 -1.14
N ARG A 404 36.20 -36.06 -2.42
CA ARG A 404 37.43 -36.61 -3.01
C ARG A 404 38.47 -35.54 -3.35
N ALA A 405 38.03 -34.33 -3.72
CA ALA A 405 38.94 -33.24 -4.12
C ALA A 405 39.39 -32.33 -2.96
N GLY A 406 38.65 -32.29 -1.84
CA GLY A 406 38.90 -31.36 -0.72
C GLY A 406 39.11 -32.04 0.64
N ASN A 407 39.71 -33.24 0.67
CA ASN A 407 39.93 -34.03 1.89
C ASN A 407 38.67 -34.26 2.76
N GLY A 408 37.47 -34.20 2.18
CA GLY A 408 36.23 -34.45 2.92
C GLY A 408 35.70 -33.31 3.81
N SER A 409 36.25 -32.09 3.73
CA SER A 409 35.85 -31.00 4.63
C SER A 409 34.40 -30.52 4.42
N ALA A 410 33.58 -30.67 5.46
CA ALA A 410 32.20 -30.14 5.54
C ALA A 410 32.13 -28.63 5.27
N ALA A 411 33.16 -27.89 5.68
CA ALA A 411 33.23 -26.45 5.50
C ALA A 411 33.29 -26.05 4.01
N ALA A 412 34.03 -26.79 3.18
CA ALA A 412 34.12 -26.51 1.74
C ALA A 412 32.76 -26.70 1.04
N PHE A 413 31.98 -27.69 1.48
CA PHE A 413 30.63 -27.92 0.96
C PHE A 413 29.65 -26.81 1.39
N ARG A 414 29.73 -26.35 2.65
CA ARG A 414 28.94 -25.21 3.17
C ARG A 414 29.24 -23.93 2.38
N TRP A 415 30.51 -23.60 2.18
CA TRP A 415 30.93 -22.41 1.43
C TRP A 415 30.51 -22.44 -0.04
N PHE A 416 30.55 -23.59 -0.69
CA PHE A 416 30.05 -23.74 -2.05
C PHE A 416 28.54 -23.49 -2.15
N ARG A 417 27.75 -24.07 -1.23
CA ARG A 417 26.29 -23.85 -1.21
C ARG A 417 25.94 -22.38 -0.93
N ALA A 418 26.66 -21.77 0.01
CA ALA A 418 26.56 -20.35 0.30
C ALA A 418 26.84 -19.49 -0.94
N SER A 419 27.97 -19.74 -1.60
CA SER A 419 28.40 -18.97 -2.78
C SER A 419 27.40 -19.09 -3.94
N ARG A 420 26.84 -20.28 -4.16
CA ARG A 420 25.86 -20.51 -5.22
C ARG A 420 24.52 -19.83 -4.94
N ALA A 421 23.97 -20.00 -3.73
CA ALA A 421 22.71 -19.38 -3.35
C ALA A 421 22.85 -17.85 -3.32
N GLY A 422 23.94 -17.34 -2.73
CA GLY A 422 24.26 -15.92 -2.69
C GLY A 422 24.41 -15.32 -4.09
N LEU A 423 25.13 -15.96 -5.01
CA LEU A 423 25.29 -15.45 -6.37
C LEU A 423 23.98 -15.46 -7.16
N SER A 424 23.17 -16.52 -7.03
CA SER A 424 21.85 -16.59 -7.65
C SER A 424 20.91 -15.49 -7.13
N ALA A 425 20.93 -15.26 -5.81
CA ALA A 425 20.18 -14.18 -5.18
C ALA A 425 20.69 -12.81 -5.60
N LEU A 426 22.01 -12.61 -5.71
CA LEU A 426 22.61 -11.35 -6.13
C LEU A 426 22.14 -10.96 -7.54
N PHE A 427 22.19 -11.89 -8.50
CA PHE A 427 21.70 -11.60 -9.86
C PHE A 427 20.20 -11.33 -9.88
N GLY A 428 19.40 -12.12 -9.15
CA GLY A 428 17.96 -11.91 -9.06
C GLY A 428 17.62 -10.54 -8.46
N THR A 429 18.27 -10.17 -7.36
CA THR A 429 17.99 -8.91 -6.65
C THR A 429 18.48 -7.68 -7.40
N VAL A 430 19.65 -7.73 -8.06
CA VAL A 430 20.14 -6.61 -8.88
C VAL A 430 19.25 -6.39 -10.08
N LEU A 431 18.91 -7.44 -10.85
CA LEU A 431 17.99 -7.31 -11.98
C LEU A 431 16.59 -6.89 -11.51
N GLY A 432 16.16 -7.42 -10.37
CA GLY A 432 14.90 -7.04 -9.74
C GLY A 432 14.85 -5.58 -9.34
N ALA A 433 15.95 -5.01 -8.82
CA ALA A 433 16.04 -3.59 -8.51
C ALA A 433 16.01 -2.72 -9.78
N ILE A 434 16.70 -3.13 -10.84
CA ILE A 434 16.69 -2.45 -12.15
C ILE A 434 15.28 -2.40 -12.73
N ALA A 435 14.46 -3.45 -12.54
CA ALA A 435 13.08 -3.46 -12.99
C ALA A 435 12.13 -2.72 -12.02
N GLY A 436 12.22 -3.06 -10.74
CA GLY A 436 11.25 -2.69 -9.71
C GLY A 436 11.34 -1.23 -9.29
N VAL A 437 12.54 -0.64 -9.20
CA VAL A 437 12.67 0.76 -8.77
C VAL A 437 12.08 1.73 -9.80
N PRO A 438 12.45 1.67 -11.10
CA PRO A 438 11.80 2.51 -12.12
C PRO A 438 10.30 2.21 -12.24
N ALA A 439 9.91 0.94 -12.13
CA ALA A 439 8.50 0.58 -12.18
C ALA A 439 7.70 1.22 -11.04
N GLY A 440 8.21 1.17 -9.81
CA GLY A 440 7.58 1.82 -8.66
C GLY A 440 7.53 3.35 -8.78
N MET A 441 8.61 3.97 -9.26
CA MET A 441 8.66 5.42 -9.49
C MET A 441 7.63 5.89 -10.52
N LEU A 442 7.45 5.13 -11.60
CA LEU A 442 6.50 5.48 -12.66
C LEU A 442 5.06 5.11 -12.28
N LEU A 443 4.83 3.99 -11.59
CA LEU A 443 3.50 3.58 -11.11
C LEU A 443 2.93 4.51 -10.05
N LEU A 444 3.79 5.21 -9.30
CA LEU A 444 3.32 6.21 -8.34
C LEU A 444 2.47 7.28 -9.05
N TRP A 445 2.77 7.63 -10.31
CA TRP A 445 2.07 8.70 -11.00
C TRP A 445 0.58 8.46 -11.20
N PRO A 446 0.14 7.33 -11.78
CA PRO A 446 -1.28 7.01 -11.86
C PRO A 446 -1.89 6.70 -10.49
N LEU A 447 -1.12 6.15 -9.54
CA LEU A 447 -1.65 5.78 -8.22
C LEU A 447 -1.94 6.97 -7.29
N THR A 448 -1.25 8.09 -7.46
CA THR A 448 -1.50 9.32 -6.69
C THR A 448 -2.35 10.33 -7.47
N MET A 449 -3.03 9.91 -8.55
CA MET A 449 -3.98 10.78 -9.24
C MET A 449 -5.21 10.99 -8.36
N ARG A 450 -5.61 12.25 -8.17
CA ARG A 450 -6.87 12.61 -7.53
C ARG A 450 -7.91 12.94 -8.60
N THR A 451 -9.17 12.62 -8.32
CA THR A 451 -10.32 12.97 -9.15
C THR A 451 -10.92 14.33 -8.78
N THR A 452 -10.16 15.18 -8.09
CA THR A 452 -10.57 16.51 -7.65
C THR A 452 -10.29 17.55 -8.72
N TRP A 453 -11.01 18.68 -8.68
CA TRP A 453 -10.91 19.75 -9.69
C TRP A 453 -9.65 20.60 -9.59
N GLU A 454 -8.91 20.48 -8.48
CA GLU A 454 -7.63 21.17 -8.26
C GLU A 454 -6.44 20.30 -8.67
N GLU A 455 -5.47 20.94 -9.31
CA GLU A 455 -4.23 20.32 -9.76
C GLU A 455 -3.43 19.89 -8.51
N PRO A 456 -3.24 18.58 -8.26
CA PRO A 456 -2.66 18.13 -7.00
C PRO A 456 -1.19 18.53 -6.92
N GLU A 457 -0.82 19.27 -5.87
CA GLU A 457 0.58 19.53 -5.56
C GLU A 457 1.24 18.20 -5.14
N ARG A 458 2.08 17.67 -6.04
CA ARG A 458 2.81 16.42 -5.77
C ARG A 458 4.02 16.72 -4.93
N VAL A 459 4.07 16.11 -3.75
CA VAL A 459 5.17 16.32 -2.84
C VAL A 459 6.37 15.47 -3.26
N PRO A 460 7.58 16.05 -3.32
CA PRO A 460 8.78 15.27 -3.56
C PRO A 460 8.96 14.25 -2.43
N PHE A 461 9.11 12.97 -2.79
CA PHE A 461 9.40 11.92 -1.83
C PHE A 461 10.84 11.42 -1.99
N GLU A 462 11.47 11.09 -0.86
CA GLU A 462 12.80 10.49 -0.87
C GLU A 462 12.72 9.04 -1.34
N THR A 463 13.50 8.70 -2.36
CA THR A 463 13.61 7.30 -2.81
C THR A 463 14.17 6.46 -1.66
N PRO A 464 13.57 5.30 -1.32
CA PRO A 464 13.96 4.51 -0.15
C PRO A 464 15.25 3.71 -0.38
N TRP A 465 16.37 4.40 -0.66
CA TRP A 465 17.70 3.82 -0.87
C TRP A 465 18.13 2.89 0.26
N PRO A 466 17.87 3.17 1.56
CA PRO A 466 18.18 2.23 2.62
C PRO A 466 17.45 0.89 2.48
N ALA A 467 16.16 0.90 2.10
CA ALA A 467 15.39 -0.33 1.88
C ALA A 467 15.88 -1.08 0.62
N ILE A 468 16.15 -0.35 -0.47
CA ILE A 468 16.67 -0.92 -1.71
C ILE A 468 18.04 -1.58 -1.46
N THR A 469 18.96 -0.89 -0.77
CA THR A 469 20.29 -1.43 -0.43
C THR A 469 20.18 -2.61 0.52
N ALA A 470 19.28 -2.57 1.52
CA ALA A 470 19.02 -3.69 2.42
C ALA A 470 18.52 -4.93 1.67
N VAL A 471 17.67 -4.78 0.65
CA VAL A 471 17.21 -5.91 -0.18
C VAL A 471 18.32 -6.41 -1.10
N VAL A 472 18.98 -5.52 -1.84
CA VAL A 472 20.01 -5.87 -2.84
C VAL A 472 21.26 -6.49 -2.20
N ALA A 473 21.66 -6.03 -1.01
CA ALA A 473 22.81 -6.59 -0.30
C ALA A 473 22.41 -7.66 0.73
N GLY A 474 21.33 -7.43 1.49
CA GLY A 474 20.93 -8.30 2.60
C GLY A 474 20.34 -9.62 2.14
N LEU A 475 19.52 -9.64 1.08
CA LEU A 475 18.86 -10.87 0.61
C LEU A 475 19.86 -11.90 0.04
N PRO A 476 20.90 -11.50 -0.74
CA PRO A 476 21.97 -12.40 -1.12
C PRO A 476 22.80 -12.93 0.05
N LEU A 477 23.11 -12.09 1.03
CA LEU A 477 23.84 -12.50 2.25
C LEU A 477 23.03 -13.50 3.07
N LEU A 478 21.72 -13.24 3.23
CA LEU A 478 20.79 -14.14 3.90
C LEU A 478 20.68 -15.48 3.15
N ALA A 479 20.55 -15.45 1.83
CA ALA A 479 20.53 -16.66 1.01
C ALA A 479 21.83 -17.49 1.19
N ALA A 480 22.98 -16.83 1.18
CA ALA A 480 24.27 -17.48 1.40
C ALA A 480 24.37 -18.11 2.81
N ALA A 481 23.96 -17.36 3.85
CA ALA A 481 23.97 -17.82 5.23
C ALA A 481 23.04 -19.04 5.43
N LEU A 482 21.79 -18.96 4.97
CA LEU A 482 20.83 -20.07 5.06
C LEU A 482 21.32 -21.30 4.30
N ALA A 483 21.89 -21.12 3.10
CA ALA A 483 22.45 -22.23 2.34
C ALA A 483 23.66 -22.90 3.04
N ALA A 484 24.51 -22.13 3.73
CA ALA A 484 25.58 -22.65 4.57
C ALA A 484 25.05 -23.40 5.80
N LEU A 485 24.01 -22.89 6.46
CA LEU A 485 23.42 -23.48 7.66
C LEU A 485 22.69 -24.80 7.36
N PHE A 486 21.91 -24.84 6.28
CA PHE A 486 21.13 -26.03 5.90
C PHE A 486 21.90 -27.05 5.07
N ALA A 487 23.21 -26.87 4.88
CA ALA A 487 24.09 -27.90 4.33
C ALA A 487 24.38 -28.98 5.37
N ARG A 488 23.38 -29.82 5.67
CA ARG A 488 23.57 -30.99 6.53
C ARG A 488 24.36 -32.08 5.79
N ASP A 489 25.50 -32.48 6.36
CA ASP A 489 26.18 -33.71 5.99
C ASP A 489 25.35 -34.89 6.47
N ARG A 490 24.79 -35.67 5.55
CA ARG A 490 24.34 -37.02 5.89
C ARG A 490 25.51 -37.98 5.69
N PRO A 491 26.07 -38.58 6.75
CA PRO A 491 26.91 -39.76 6.59
C PRO A 491 26.01 -40.91 6.13
N HIS A 492 26.23 -41.43 4.93
CA HIS A 492 25.62 -42.69 4.54
C HIS A 492 26.29 -43.82 5.32
N ALA A 493 25.52 -44.51 6.15
CA ALA A 493 25.91 -45.75 6.80
C ALA A 493 26.49 -46.72 5.77
N SER A 494 27.73 -47.14 6.00
CA SER A 494 28.44 -48.13 5.21
C SER A 494 27.68 -49.46 5.23
N ARG A 495 27.00 -49.79 4.12
CA ARG A 495 26.50 -51.15 3.88
C ARG A 495 27.71 -52.06 3.65
N ARG A 496 28.20 -52.69 4.73
CA ARG A 496 29.21 -53.75 4.70
C ARG A 496 28.63 -54.90 3.86
N ARG A 497 29.13 -55.05 2.63
CA ARG A 497 28.86 -56.21 1.77
C ARG A 497 29.65 -57.38 2.36
N THR A 498 29.05 -58.13 3.28
CA THR A 498 29.50 -59.50 3.57
C THR A 498 29.02 -60.37 2.41
N GLY A 499 29.94 -60.76 1.53
CA GLY A 499 29.67 -61.72 0.46
C GLY A 499 29.47 -63.14 1.01
N PRO A 500 28.70 -64.01 0.34
CA PRO A 500 28.48 -65.38 0.80
C PRO A 500 29.71 -66.28 0.57
N PRO A 501 29.93 -67.32 1.40
CA PRO A 501 31.00 -68.29 1.19
C PRO A 501 30.71 -69.15 -0.06
N ARG A 502 31.75 -69.30 -0.91
CA ARG A 502 31.78 -70.27 -2.01
C ARG A 502 31.74 -71.68 -1.43
N ALA A 503 30.71 -72.46 -1.74
CA ALA A 503 30.73 -73.91 -1.57
C ALA A 503 31.38 -74.56 -2.81
N SER A 504 32.39 -75.36 -2.54
CA SER A 504 33.16 -76.21 -3.47
C SER A 504 32.32 -77.35 -4.03
N ARG A 505 32.51 -77.63 -5.33
CA ARG A 505 32.06 -78.87 -5.98
C ARG A 505 32.94 -80.03 -5.50
N LEU A 506 32.31 -81.13 -5.11
CA LEU A 506 32.75 -82.50 -5.36
C LEU A 506 31.54 -83.28 -5.87
#